data_AF-A0A7J2QYH1-F1
#
_entry.id   AF-A0A7J2QYH1-F1
#
_cell.length_a   1.000
_cell.length_b   1.000
_cell.length_c   1.000
_cell.angle_alpha   90.00
_cell.angle_beta   90.00
_cell.angle_gamma   90.00
#
_symmetry.space_group_name_H-M   'P 1'
#
loop_
_entity.id
_entity.type
_entity.pdbx_description
1 polymer ?
#
loop_
_entity_poly.entity_id
_entity_poly.type
_entity_poly.pdbx_seq_one_letter_code
_entity_poly.pdbx_strand_id
1 'polypeptide(L)'
;MPIGFVITEWTEDQGLVVLINHPETLDVDLDDMMKIFYAHITGAGEAGNVLVRLEKARSNVSSYFTGMESSRPLIVNLMLELGEDPEMFGETVIQEMNETILNFLGKMGSDINQDYEVVKELRDFLKSALLLLDRLKNLTKEQRIAQIYNSEKGRTILMTLQERALSRKELQGILEEKLNKIIANMDITLDPFIKTGIVKQDWVEGDTDITLFLLSDFALFRTPVAKLVENAKRNLPSPRLATKYLEEVTNFFKNYKPTMEDNLKIAQNIINPDKYDYITLFRERAYPLNKIPRGPGESVAEIGSFLKTLENDHILKVIEDEKKLAWVFL
;
A
#
# COMPACT_ATOMS: atom_id res chain seq x y z
N MET A 1 1.53 0.43 -15.97
CA MET A 1 0.30 0.53 -15.20
C MET A 1 -0.12 -0.90 -14.92
N PRO A 2 -0.75 -1.15 -13.76
CA PRO A 2 -1.42 -2.42 -13.54
C PRO A 2 -2.39 -2.67 -14.70
N ILE A 3 -2.16 -3.75 -15.45
CA ILE A 3 -2.97 -4.11 -16.61
C ILE A 3 -4.27 -4.75 -16.14
N GLY A 4 -4.18 -5.61 -15.13
CA GLY A 4 -5.33 -6.34 -14.62
C GLY A 4 -4.96 -7.54 -13.75
N PHE A 5 -5.97 -8.31 -13.39
CA PHE A 5 -5.85 -9.56 -12.66
C PHE A 5 -6.32 -10.73 -13.52
N VAL A 6 -5.61 -11.85 -13.44
CA VAL A 6 -6.04 -13.14 -13.98
C VAL A 6 -5.94 -14.17 -12.87
N ILE A 7 -7.08 -14.76 -12.52
CA ILE A 7 -7.19 -15.76 -11.46
C ILE A 7 -7.44 -17.11 -12.13
N THR A 8 -6.56 -18.06 -11.85
CA THR A 8 -6.65 -19.41 -12.40
C THR A 8 -6.71 -20.46 -11.29
N GLU A 9 -7.31 -21.59 -11.60
CA GLU A 9 -7.38 -22.77 -10.75
C GLU A 9 -6.73 -23.94 -11.47
N TRP A 10 -5.98 -24.76 -10.74
CA TRP A 10 -5.52 -26.03 -11.25
C TRP A 10 -6.48 -27.14 -10.86
N THR A 11 -6.98 -27.88 -11.85
CA THR A 11 -7.82 -29.07 -11.66
C THR A 11 -7.16 -30.30 -12.30
N GLU A 12 -7.41 -31.49 -11.74
CA GLU A 12 -6.81 -32.73 -12.25
C GLU A 12 -7.34 -33.12 -13.64
N ASP A 13 -8.56 -32.71 -13.97
CA ASP A 13 -9.27 -33.09 -15.21
C ASP A 13 -8.98 -32.16 -16.39
N GLN A 14 -8.82 -30.86 -16.13
CA GLN A 14 -8.67 -29.82 -17.16
C GLN A 14 -7.32 -29.11 -17.12
N GLY A 15 -6.52 -29.35 -16.07
CA GLY A 15 -5.28 -28.61 -15.85
C GLY A 15 -5.58 -27.19 -15.40
N LEU A 16 -4.98 -26.19 -16.06
CA LEU A 16 -5.11 -24.78 -15.66
C LEU A 16 -6.36 -24.15 -16.29
N VAL A 17 -7.31 -23.72 -15.44
CA VAL A 17 -8.57 -23.11 -15.85
C VAL A 17 -8.63 -21.65 -15.37
N VAL A 18 -9.03 -20.73 -16.25
CA VAL A 18 -9.28 -19.33 -15.87
C VAL A 18 -10.62 -19.23 -15.16
N LEU A 19 -10.61 -18.76 -13.92
CA LEU A 19 -11.83 -18.48 -13.16
C LEU A 19 -12.34 -17.08 -13.45
N ILE A 20 -11.46 -16.09 -13.36
CA ILE A 20 -11.81 -14.68 -13.45
C ILE A 20 -10.67 -13.92 -14.13
N ASN A 21 -11.03 -13.06 -15.06
CA ASN A 21 -10.18 -12.01 -15.59
C ASN A 21 -10.79 -10.64 -15.29
N HIS A 22 -9.95 -9.67 -14.96
CA HIS A 22 -10.35 -8.29 -14.80
C HIS A 22 -9.27 -7.34 -15.34
N PRO A 23 -9.56 -6.44 -16.29
CA PRO A 23 -10.85 -6.27 -16.97
C PRO A 23 -11.23 -7.51 -17.80
N GLU A 24 -12.52 -7.69 -18.13
CA GLU A 24 -13.00 -8.88 -18.87
C GLU A 24 -12.38 -9.00 -20.28
N THR A 25 -11.89 -7.89 -20.83
CA THR A 25 -11.18 -7.83 -22.11
C THR A 25 -9.73 -8.30 -22.01
N LEU A 26 -9.23 -8.55 -20.80
CA LEU A 26 -7.88 -9.07 -20.59
C LEU A 26 -7.86 -10.54 -20.95
N ASP A 27 -7.19 -10.84 -22.05
CA ASP A 27 -6.98 -12.18 -22.55
C ASP A 27 -5.50 -12.55 -22.36
N VAL A 28 -5.24 -13.75 -21.83
CA VAL A 28 -3.88 -14.26 -21.62
C VAL A 28 -3.81 -15.64 -22.25
N ASP A 29 -2.87 -15.79 -23.19
CA ASP A 29 -2.66 -17.03 -23.92
C ASP A 29 -2.27 -18.18 -23.00
N LEU A 30 -2.69 -19.40 -23.36
CA LEU A 30 -2.44 -20.61 -22.57
C LEU A 30 -0.94 -20.85 -22.36
N ASP A 31 -0.09 -20.55 -23.34
CA ASP A 31 1.37 -20.73 -23.20
C ASP A 31 1.94 -19.80 -22.12
N ASP A 32 1.47 -18.55 -22.06
CA ASP A 32 1.89 -17.59 -21.04
C ASP A 32 1.37 -18.00 -19.65
N MET A 33 0.13 -18.51 -19.56
CA MET A 33 -0.41 -19.04 -18.31
C MET A 33 0.36 -20.27 -17.82
N MET A 34 0.68 -21.19 -18.72
CA MET A 34 1.50 -22.36 -18.41
C MET A 34 2.89 -21.95 -17.97
N LYS A 35 3.51 -20.92 -18.57
CA LYS A 35 4.81 -20.39 -18.13
C LYS A 35 4.77 -19.90 -16.68
N ILE A 36 3.69 -19.23 -16.27
CA ILE A 36 3.50 -18.81 -14.89
C ILE A 36 3.36 -20.02 -13.96
N PHE A 37 2.51 -20.98 -14.34
CA PHE A 37 2.34 -22.20 -13.56
C PHE A 37 3.66 -22.96 -13.41
N TYR A 38 4.40 -23.14 -14.51
CA TYR A 38 5.73 -23.76 -14.50
C TYR A 38 6.68 -23.07 -13.54
N ALA A 39 6.70 -21.73 -13.50
CA ALA A 39 7.56 -21.00 -12.56
C ALA A 39 7.29 -21.36 -11.10
N HIS A 40 6.02 -21.60 -10.72
CA HIS A 40 5.65 -22.08 -9.39
C HIS A 40 6.02 -23.54 -9.15
N ILE A 41 5.75 -24.42 -10.12
CA ILE A 41 5.99 -25.87 -9.94
C ILE A 41 7.43 -26.31 -10.18
N THR A 42 8.28 -25.50 -10.82
CA THR A 42 9.71 -25.84 -11.02
C THR A 42 10.49 -25.99 -9.71
N GLY A 43 9.94 -25.51 -8.59
CA GLY A 43 10.38 -25.87 -7.23
C GLY A 43 9.70 -27.15 -6.72
N ALA A 44 9.04 -27.04 -5.56
CA ALA A 44 8.27 -28.13 -4.94
C ALA A 44 6.74 -27.97 -5.11
N GLY A 45 6.28 -26.96 -5.88
CA GLY A 45 4.86 -26.62 -5.97
C GLY A 45 4.28 -26.11 -4.65
N GLU A 46 5.12 -25.56 -3.78
CA GLU A 46 4.73 -24.94 -2.51
C GLU A 46 4.03 -23.59 -2.75
N ALA A 47 3.28 -23.14 -1.75
CA ALA A 47 2.66 -21.82 -1.79
C ALA A 47 3.73 -20.73 -1.82
N GLY A 48 3.54 -19.70 -2.64
CA GLY A 48 4.55 -18.66 -2.78
C GLY A 48 4.28 -17.63 -3.86
N ASN A 49 5.17 -16.64 -3.94
CA ASN A 49 5.17 -15.62 -4.96
C ASN A 49 6.27 -15.86 -5.98
N VAL A 50 5.98 -15.64 -7.26
CA VAL A 50 6.97 -15.60 -8.34
C VAL A 50 6.75 -14.37 -9.21
N LEU A 51 7.86 -13.84 -9.74
CA LEU A 51 7.85 -12.78 -10.74
C LEU A 51 8.19 -13.39 -12.10
N VAL A 52 7.28 -13.26 -13.07
CA VAL A 52 7.45 -13.85 -14.41
C VAL A 52 7.34 -12.78 -15.47
N ARG A 53 8.26 -12.80 -16.44
CA ARG A 53 8.15 -11.98 -17.65
C ARG A 53 7.52 -12.78 -18.78
N LEU A 54 6.39 -12.30 -19.27
CA LEU A 54 5.65 -12.87 -20.38
C LEU A 54 6.06 -12.22 -21.69
N GLU A 55 6.40 -13.05 -22.67
CA GLU A 55 6.95 -12.59 -23.95
C GLU A 55 5.84 -12.25 -24.94
N LYS A 56 4.78 -13.08 -25.02
CA LYS A 56 3.65 -12.85 -25.93
C LYS A 56 2.76 -11.73 -25.42
N ALA A 57 2.36 -11.79 -24.15
CA ALA A 57 1.58 -10.72 -23.51
C ALA A 57 2.37 -9.41 -23.34
N ARG A 58 3.71 -9.45 -23.49
CA ARG A 58 4.62 -8.30 -23.26
C ARG A 58 4.31 -7.62 -21.93
N SER A 59 4.32 -8.41 -20.86
CA SER A 59 3.95 -7.98 -19.52
C SER A 59 4.87 -8.61 -18.48
N ASN A 60 5.00 -7.94 -17.34
CA ASN A 60 5.52 -8.55 -16.12
C ASN A 60 4.33 -9.08 -15.31
N VAL A 61 4.52 -10.17 -14.57
CA VAL A 61 3.46 -10.78 -13.77
C VAL A 61 3.97 -11.05 -12.37
N SER A 62 3.29 -10.48 -11.39
CA SER A 62 3.42 -10.87 -9.99
C SER A 62 2.38 -11.93 -9.70
N SER A 63 2.81 -13.16 -9.47
CA SER A 63 1.92 -14.31 -9.31
C SER A 63 2.04 -14.91 -7.92
N TYR A 64 0.90 -15.07 -7.24
CA TYR A 64 0.80 -15.79 -5.96
C TYR A 64 0.09 -17.11 -6.16
N PHE A 65 0.67 -18.20 -5.66
CA PHE A 65 0.11 -19.56 -5.73
C PHE A 65 -0.18 -20.11 -4.34
N THR A 66 -1.32 -20.77 -4.16
CA THR A 66 -1.70 -21.40 -2.87
C THR A 66 -1.04 -22.75 -2.61
N GLY A 67 -0.29 -23.29 -3.57
CA GLY A 67 0.40 -24.57 -3.45
C GLY A 67 -0.44 -25.77 -3.91
N MET A 68 0.25 -26.82 -4.36
CA MET A 68 -0.38 -28.05 -4.85
C MET A 68 -1.03 -28.89 -3.74
N GLU A 69 -0.59 -28.72 -2.50
CA GLU A 69 -1.18 -29.39 -1.32
C GLU A 69 -2.50 -28.74 -0.88
N SER A 70 -2.84 -27.57 -1.42
CA SER A 70 -4.12 -26.93 -1.16
C SER A 70 -5.27 -27.78 -1.70
N SER A 71 -6.37 -27.87 -0.96
CA SER A 71 -7.59 -28.51 -1.45
C SER A 71 -8.14 -27.85 -2.72
N ARG A 72 -7.75 -26.60 -2.96
CA ARG A 72 -8.10 -25.82 -4.14
C ARG A 72 -6.88 -25.00 -4.58
N PRO A 73 -6.03 -25.54 -5.48
CA PRO A 73 -4.83 -24.84 -5.93
C PRO A 73 -5.21 -23.66 -6.83
N LEU A 74 -4.99 -22.45 -6.33
CA LEU A 74 -5.38 -21.18 -6.94
C LEU A 74 -4.13 -20.34 -7.22
N ILE A 75 -4.14 -19.66 -8.36
CA ILE A 75 -3.09 -18.72 -8.75
C ILE A 75 -3.73 -17.35 -8.98
N VAL A 76 -3.24 -16.35 -8.26
CA VAL A 76 -3.63 -14.94 -8.42
C VAL A 76 -2.51 -14.24 -9.19
N ASN A 77 -2.80 -13.78 -10.40
CA ASN A 77 -1.83 -13.11 -11.26
C ASN A 77 -2.16 -11.63 -11.39
N LEU A 78 -1.29 -10.76 -10.87
CA LEU A 78 -1.31 -9.33 -11.15
C LEU A 78 -0.45 -9.05 -12.38
N MET A 79 -1.10 -8.62 -13.45
CA MET A 79 -0.48 -8.28 -14.73
C MET A 79 0.00 -6.82 -14.68
N LEU A 80 1.26 -6.60 -15.02
CA LEU A 80 1.97 -5.32 -14.98
C LEU A 80 2.60 -4.99 -16.33
N GLU A 81 2.85 -3.71 -16.59
CA GLU A 81 3.61 -3.31 -17.79
C GLU A 81 5.06 -3.79 -17.73
N LEU A 82 5.71 -3.90 -18.90
CA LEU A 82 7.13 -4.22 -18.96
C LEU A 82 7.96 -3.19 -18.19
N GLY A 83 8.81 -3.70 -17.30
CA GLY A 83 9.69 -2.88 -16.45
C GLY A 83 9.07 -2.44 -15.14
N GLU A 84 7.78 -2.71 -14.92
CA GLU A 84 7.16 -2.55 -13.60
C GLU A 84 7.45 -3.78 -12.71
N ASP A 85 7.56 -3.54 -11.42
CA ASP A 85 7.81 -4.54 -10.40
C ASP A 85 6.77 -4.39 -9.26
N PRO A 86 6.20 -5.50 -8.75
CA PRO A 86 5.22 -5.45 -7.67
C PRO A 86 5.73 -4.75 -6.41
N GLU A 87 7.04 -4.75 -6.16
CA GLU A 87 7.63 -4.06 -5.01
C GLU A 87 7.35 -2.56 -5.01
N MET A 88 7.12 -1.95 -6.17
CA MET A 88 6.78 -0.52 -6.29
C MET A 88 5.49 -0.16 -5.55
N PHE A 89 4.56 -1.10 -5.43
CA PHE A 89 3.26 -0.92 -4.77
C PHE A 89 3.29 -1.26 -3.27
N GLY A 90 4.36 -1.91 -2.82
CA GLY A 90 4.57 -2.36 -1.44
C GLY A 90 4.11 -3.80 -1.20
N GLU A 91 5.01 -4.60 -0.60
CA GLU A 91 4.81 -6.05 -0.32
C GLU A 91 3.50 -6.31 0.45
N THR A 92 3.27 -5.55 1.53
CA THR A 92 2.06 -5.70 2.37
C THR A 92 0.77 -5.41 1.59
N VAL A 93 0.77 -4.42 0.68
CA VAL A 93 -0.42 -4.08 -0.11
C VAL A 93 -0.78 -5.23 -1.04
N ILE A 94 0.22 -5.78 -1.75
CA ILE A 94 0.01 -6.92 -2.65
C ILE A 94 -0.46 -8.16 -1.87
N GLN A 95 0.12 -8.41 -0.69
CA GLN A 95 -0.29 -9.50 0.18
C GLN A 95 -1.76 -9.36 0.62
N GLU A 96 -2.16 -8.20 1.15
CA GLU A 96 -3.54 -7.93 1.59
C GLU A 96 -4.56 -8.08 0.44
N MET A 97 -4.16 -7.66 -0.78
CA MET A 97 -4.97 -7.86 -1.98
C MET A 97 -5.16 -9.35 -2.29
N ASN A 98 -4.07 -10.12 -2.28
CA ASN A 98 -4.13 -11.57 -2.53
C ASN A 98 -5.00 -12.28 -1.48
N GLU A 99 -4.81 -11.99 -0.19
CA GLU A 99 -5.62 -12.56 0.89
C GLU A 99 -7.11 -12.24 0.73
N THR A 100 -7.43 -10.99 0.35
CA THR A 100 -8.82 -10.58 0.11
C THR A 100 -9.44 -11.32 -1.08
N ILE A 101 -8.69 -11.48 -2.18
CA ILE A 101 -9.11 -12.24 -3.36
C ILE A 101 -9.39 -13.70 -2.96
N LEU A 102 -8.48 -14.35 -2.23
CA LEU A 102 -8.64 -15.73 -1.79
C LEU A 102 -9.85 -15.89 -0.86
N ASN A 103 -10.12 -14.92 0.01
CA ASN A 103 -11.30 -14.91 0.87
C ASN A 103 -12.61 -14.84 0.09
N PHE A 104 -12.65 -14.13 -1.04
CA PHE A 104 -13.80 -14.18 -1.95
C PHE A 104 -13.91 -15.55 -2.62
N LEU A 105 -12.82 -16.07 -3.17
CA LEU A 105 -12.80 -17.36 -3.87
C LEU A 105 -13.17 -18.53 -2.95
N GLY A 106 -12.77 -18.49 -1.67
CA GLY A 106 -13.11 -19.50 -0.67
C GLY A 106 -14.59 -19.54 -0.28
N LYS A 107 -15.36 -18.49 -0.59
CA LYS A 107 -16.83 -18.47 -0.42
C LYS A 107 -17.58 -19.09 -1.60
N MET A 108 -16.89 -19.34 -2.72
CA MET A 108 -17.49 -19.96 -3.90
C MET A 108 -17.63 -21.48 -3.72
N GLY A 109 -18.67 -22.08 -4.30
CA GLY A 109 -18.86 -23.54 -4.36
C GLY A 109 -19.94 -24.12 -3.44
N SER A 110 -20.80 -23.29 -2.84
CA SER A 110 -21.90 -23.75 -1.96
C SER A 110 -23.30 -23.65 -2.60
N ASP A 111 -23.54 -22.65 -3.46
CA ASP A 111 -24.81 -22.41 -4.16
C ASP A 111 -24.53 -21.53 -5.41
N ILE A 112 -25.13 -21.85 -6.56
CA ILE A 112 -24.97 -21.13 -7.84
C ILE A 112 -25.36 -19.64 -7.71
N ASN A 113 -26.41 -19.32 -6.94
CA ASN A 113 -26.81 -17.92 -6.75
C ASN A 113 -25.82 -17.15 -5.87
N GLN A 114 -25.21 -17.83 -4.91
CA GLN A 114 -24.18 -17.27 -4.04
C GLN A 114 -22.89 -17.00 -4.82
N ASP A 115 -22.54 -17.88 -5.76
CA ASP A 115 -21.36 -17.71 -6.62
C ASP A 115 -21.49 -16.48 -7.52
N TYR A 116 -22.68 -16.18 -8.07
CA TYR A 116 -22.89 -15.00 -8.90
C TYR A 116 -22.63 -13.69 -8.15
N GLU A 117 -23.20 -13.52 -6.95
CA GLU A 117 -22.98 -12.31 -6.15
C GLU A 117 -21.53 -12.20 -5.67
N VAL A 118 -20.91 -13.31 -5.26
CA VAL A 118 -19.48 -13.33 -4.87
C VAL A 118 -18.58 -12.92 -6.03
N VAL A 119 -18.83 -13.41 -7.24
CA VAL A 119 -18.05 -13.04 -8.43
C VAL A 119 -18.22 -11.56 -8.76
N LYS A 120 -19.43 -11.02 -8.59
CA LYS A 120 -19.70 -9.60 -8.80
C LYS A 120 -18.96 -8.74 -7.78
N GLU A 121 -19.05 -9.06 -6.48
CA GLU A 121 -18.31 -8.37 -5.42
C GLU A 121 -16.79 -8.46 -5.62
N LEU A 122 -16.29 -9.62 -6.02
CA LEU A 122 -14.87 -9.81 -6.33
C LEU A 122 -14.44 -8.94 -7.52
N ARG A 123 -15.24 -8.84 -8.58
CA ARG A 123 -14.92 -7.95 -9.71
C ARG A 123 -14.90 -6.48 -9.32
N ASP A 124 -15.84 -6.05 -8.48
CA ASP A 124 -15.84 -4.69 -7.95
C ASP A 124 -14.59 -4.44 -7.07
N PHE A 125 -14.18 -5.43 -6.27
CA PHE A 125 -12.93 -5.37 -5.53
C PHE A 125 -11.70 -5.28 -6.45
N LEU A 126 -11.60 -6.14 -7.48
CA LEU A 126 -10.47 -6.13 -8.42
C LEU A 126 -10.36 -4.79 -9.14
N LYS A 127 -11.49 -4.18 -9.52
CA LYS A 127 -11.53 -2.84 -10.09
C LYS A 127 -10.98 -1.78 -9.13
N SER A 128 -11.43 -1.80 -7.87
CA SER A 128 -10.96 -0.88 -6.83
C SER A 128 -9.48 -1.10 -6.51
N ALA A 129 -9.01 -2.36 -6.52
CA ALA A 129 -7.61 -2.71 -6.33
C ALA A 129 -6.72 -2.15 -7.45
N LEU A 130 -7.13 -2.26 -8.72
CA LEU A 130 -6.38 -1.64 -9.84
C LEU A 130 -6.31 -0.12 -9.72
N LEU A 131 -7.41 0.52 -9.31
CA LEU A 131 -7.43 1.96 -9.05
C LEU A 131 -6.46 2.33 -7.92
N LEU A 132 -6.46 1.57 -6.82
CA LEU A 132 -5.54 1.77 -5.71
C LEU A 132 -4.07 1.63 -6.17
N LEU A 133 -3.73 0.61 -6.95
CA LEU A 133 -2.39 0.42 -7.49
C LEU A 133 -1.95 1.59 -8.39
N ASP A 134 -2.87 2.11 -9.21
CA ASP A 134 -2.60 3.31 -10.03
C ASP A 134 -2.34 4.55 -9.16
N ARG A 135 -3.12 4.73 -8.09
CA ARG A 135 -2.89 5.81 -7.11
C ARG A 135 -1.54 5.67 -6.39
N LEU A 136 -1.15 4.45 -6.03
CA LEU A 136 0.14 4.14 -5.38
C LEU A 136 1.35 4.40 -6.28
N LYS A 137 1.19 4.37 -7.61
CA LYS A 137 2.24 4.81 -8.53
C LYS A 137 2.50 6.32 -8.43
N ASN A 138 1.45 7.09 -8.13
CA ASN A 138 1.40 8.54 -8.20
C ASN A 138 1.39 9.22 -6.82
N LEU A 139 2.08 8.63 -5.84
CA LEU A 139 2.20 9.19 -4.50
C LEU A 139 2.85 10.57 -4.48
N THR A 140 2.33 11.44 -3.59
CA THR A 140 2.95 12.73 -3.29
C THR A 140 4.31 12.57 -2.62
N LYS A 141 5.11 13.65 -2.54
CA LYS A 141 6.40 13.61 -1.86
C LYS A 141 6.28 13.14 -0.40
N GLU A 142 5.29 13.63 0.34
CA GLU A 142 5.03 13.21 1.73
C GLU A 142 4.74 11.71 1.81
N GLN A 143 3.88 11.21 0.93
CA GLN A 143 3.53 9.79 0.90
C GLN A 143 4.70 8.89 0.51
N ARG A 144 5.59 9.34 -0.39
CA ARG A 144 6.83 8.62 -0.72
C ARG A 144 7.80 8.56 0.44
N ILE A 145 7.92 9.65 1.22
CA ILE A 145 8.72 9.67 2.45
C ILE A 145 8.14 8.67 3.47
N ALA A 146 6.82 8.66 3.63
CA ALA A 146 6.16 7.67 4.47
C ALA A 146 6.39 6.24 3.95
N GLN A 147 6.34 6.01 2.63
CA GLN A 147 6.63 4.71 1.99
C GLN A 147 8.03 4.21 2.33
N ILE A 148 9.04 5.09 2.22
CA ILE A 148 10.42 4.78 2.62
C ILE A 148 10.47 4.36 4.09
N TYR A 149 9.84 5.13 4.99
CA TYR A 149 9.89 4.85 6.42
C TYR A 149 9.13 3.59 6.82
N ASN A 150 8.00 3.29 6.17
CA ASN A 150 7.19 2.11 6.48
C ASN A 150 7.88 0.79 6.09
N SER A 151 8.73 0.82 5.06
CA SER A 151 9.50 -0.33 4.62
C SER A 151 10.71 -0.59 5.53
N GLU A 152 10.90 -1.83 5.98
CA GLU A 152 12.14 -2.24 6.67
C GLU A 152 13.38 -2.05 5.80
N LYS A 153 13.26 -2.44 4.52
CA LYS A 153 14.27 -2.16 3.50
C LYS A 153 14.56 -0.66 3.40
N GLY A 154 13.52 0.16 3.34
CA GLY A 154 13.66 1.61 3.27
C GLY A 154 14.38 2.22 4.48
N ARG A 155 14.00 1.82 5.70
CA ARG A 155 14.70 2.23 6.94
C ARG A 155 16.16 1.78 6.96
N THR A 156 16.43 0.55 6.53
CA THR A 156 17.79 0.00 6.48
C THR A 156 18.67 0.77 5.51
N ILE A 157 18.13 1.19 4.35
CA ILE A 157 18.82 2.06 3.40
C ILE A 157 19.16 3.41 4.04
N LEU A 158 18.21 4.07 4.71
CA LEU A 158 18.46 5.34 5.39
C LEU A 158 19.58 5.21 6.42
N MET A 159 19.46 4.24 7.33
CA MET A 159 20.46 4.01 8.38
C MET A 159 21.84 3.71 7.80
N THR A 160 21.90 2.95 6.72
CA THR A 160 23.17 2.57 6.07
C THR A 160 23.81 3.77 5.34
N LEU A 161 23.01 4.59 4.65
CA LEU A 161 23.51 5.79 3.96
C LEU A 161 23.81 6.97 4.90
N GLN A 162 23.28 6.97 6.13
CA GLN A 162 23.67 7.93 7.18
C GLN A 162 25.13 7.76 7.62
N GLU A 163 25.69 6.56 7.51
CA GLU A 163 27.07 6.29 7.92
C GLU A 163 28.08 6.83 6.89
N ARG A 164 27.84 6.61 5.59
CA ARG A 164 28.65 7.12 4.47
C ARG A 164 27.97 6.94 3.12
N ALA A 165 28.53 7.60 2.10
CA ALA A 165 28.22 7.30 0.70
C ALA A 165 28.70 5.90 0.31
N LEU A 166 27.93 5.21 -0.53
CA LEU A 166 28.15 3.81 -0.94
C LEU A 166 27.87 3.64 -2.42
N SER A 167 28.57 2.71 -3.07
CA SER A 167 28.18 2.27 -4.42
C SER A 167 26.85 1.52 -4.39
N ARG A 168 26.12 1.49 -5.51
CA ARG A 168 24.86 0.71 -5.61
C ARG A 168 25.07 -0.77 -5.29
N LYS A 169 26.13 -1.39 -5.84
CA LYS A 169 26.47 -2.79 -5.55
C LYS A 169 26.81 -3.04 -4.09
N GLU A 170 27.55 -2.14 -3.46
CA GLU A 170 27.90 -2.25 -2.04
C GLU A 170 26.66 -2.15 -1.16
N LEU A 171 25.78 -1.18 -1.42
CA LEU A 171 24.51 -1.06 -0.71
C LEU A 171 23.66 -2.32 -0.89
N GLN A 172 23.58 -2.87 -2.12
CA GLN A 172 22.85 -4.11 -2.38
C GLN A 172 23.33 -5.26 -1.50
N GLY A 173 24.65 -5.51 -1.45
CA GLY A 173 25.22 -6.59 -0.63
C GLY A 173 24.92 -6.41 0.87
N ILE A 174 25.01 -5.17 1.37
CA ILE A 174 24.68 -4.86 2.78
C ILE A 174 23.19 -5.12 3.07
N LEU A 175 22.30 -4.77 2.13
CA LEU A 175 20.86 -5.02 2.30
C LEU A 175 20.54 -6.51 2.28
N GLU A 176 21.14 -7.27 1.37
CA GLU A 176 20.94 -8.71 1.28
C GLU A 176 21.41 -9.44 2.55
N GLU A 177 22.55 -9.02 3.10
CA GLU A 177 23.07 -9.52 4.38
C GLU A 177 22.17 -9.16 5.55
N LYS A 178 21.79 -7.89 5.70
CA LYS A 178 20.99 -7.41 6.85
C LYS A 178 19.56 -7.93 6.85
N LEU A 179 18.95 -8.09 5.67
CA LEU A 179 17.54 -8.47 5.54
C LEU A 179 17.36 -9.97 5.31
N ASN A 180 18.44 -10.71 5.02
CA ASN A 180 18.40 -12.11 4.62
C ASN A 180 17.40 -12.35 3.47
N LYS A 181 17.38 -11.43 2.51
CA LYS A 181 16.48 -11.41 1.35
C LYS A 181 17.29 -10.98 0.12
N ILE A 182 17.03 -11.61 -1.02
CA ILE A 182 17.62 -11.20 -2.30
C ILE A 182 17.01 -9.86 -2.72
N ILE A 183 17.84 -8.90 -3.13
CA ILE A 183 17.36 -7.62 -3.67
C ILE A 183 17.45 -7.67 -5.18
N ALA A 184 16.33 -8.03 -5.82
CA ALA A 184 16.29 -8.30 -7.26
C ALA A 184 16.57 -7.04 -8.11
N ASN A 185 16.10 -5.86 -7.66
CA ASN A 185 16.21 -4.63 -8.43
C ASN A 185 16.51 -3.40 -7.55
N MET A 186 17.75 -2.93 -7.60
CA MET A 186 18.20 -1.74 -6.87
C MET A 186 17.64 -0.43 -7.44
N ASP A 187 17.41 -0.34 -8.74
CA ASP A 187 16.90 0.89 -9.35
C ASP A 187 15.47 1.16 -8.87
N ILE A 188 14.64 0.12 -8.79
CA ILE A 188 13.28 0.20 -8.24
C ILE A 188 13.30 0.46 -6.73
N THR A 189 14.20 -0.23 -6.00
CA THR A 189 14.36 -0.04 -4.56
C THR A 189 14.76 1.40 -4.20
N LEU A 190 15.58 2.05 -5.03
CA LEU A 190 16.06 3.42 -4.81
C LEU A 190 15.15 4.50 -5.40
N ASP A 191 14.22 4.16 -6.28
CA ASP A 191 13.32 5.11 -6.95
C ASP A 191 12.59 6.06 -5.97
N PRO A 192 12.01 5.60 -4.84
CA PRO A 192 11.38 6.50 -3.87
C PRO A 192 12.35 7.53 -3.29
N PHE A 193 13.60 7.14 -3.04
CA PHE A 193 14.63 8.01 -2.45
C PHE A 193 15.10 9.08 -3.44
N ILE A 194 15.24 8.71 -4.71
CA ILE A 194 15.66 9.61 -5.78
C ILE A 194 14.54 10.62 -6.07
N LYS A 195 13.30 10.15 -6.24
CA LYS A 195 12.14 11.01 -6.53
C LYS A 195 11.81 11.98 -5.39
N THR A 196 12.13 11.64 -4.14
CA THR A 196 11.98 12.54 -2.99
C THR A 196 13.15 13.51 -2.84
N GLY A 197 14.26 13.28 -3.54
CA GLY A 197 15.50 14.06 -3.42
C GLY A 197 16.30 13.75 -2.14
N ILE A 198 15.97 12.66 -1.46
CA ILE A 198 16.69 12.20 -0.25
C ILE A 198 18.07 11.66 -0.64
N VAL A 199 18.13 10.90 -1.74
CA VAL A 199 19.37 10.33 -2.27
C VAL A 199 19.65 10.90 -3.65
N LYS A 200 20.91 11.23 -3.91
CA LYS A 200 21.44 11.52 -5.23
C LYS A 200 22.33 10.39 -5.70
N GLN A 201 22.19 10.04 -6.98
CA GLN A 201 23.07 9.14 -7.70
C GLN A 201 24.08 9.96 -8.49
N ASP A 202 25.38 9.69 -8.34
CA ASP A 202 26.42 10.35 -9.12
C ASP A 202 27.58 9.42 -9.41
N TRP A 203 28.32 9.71 -10.48
CA TRP A 203 29.56 9.00 -10.77
C TRP A 203 30.74 9.72 -10.11
N VAL A 204 31.59 8.96 -9.43
CA VAL A 204 32.81 9.47 -8.81
C VAL A 204 34.00 8.97 -9.61
N GLU A 205 34.92 9.89 -9.92
CA GLU A 205 36.13 9.53 -10.65
C GLU A 205 36.95 8.49 -9.89
N GLY A 206 37.23 7.36 -10.55
CA GLY A 206 37.91 6.21 -9.95
C GLY A 206 36.98 5.07 -9.52
N ASP A 207 35.67 5.32 -9.40
CA ASP A 207 34.69 4.27 -9.09
C ASP A 207 34.15 3.59 -10.35
N THR A 208 34.00 2.27 -10.26
CA THR A 208 33.44 1.43 -11.35
C THR A 208 31.92 1.37 -11.36
N ASP A 209 31.25 1.93 -10.35
CA ASP A 209 29.79 1.93 -10.19
C ASP A 209 29.31 3.31 -9.76
N ILE A 210 28.00 3.52 -9.83
CA ILE A 210 27.33 4.74 -9.38
C ILE A 210 27.33 4.78 -7.85
N THR A 211 27.72 5.93 -7.31
CA THR A 211 27.78 6.20 -5.87
C THR A 211 26.52 6.94 -5.43
N LEU A 212 26.00 6.52 -4.27
CA LEU A 212 24.79 7.02 -3.65
C LEU A 212 25.15 7.98 -2.51
N PHE A 213 24.60 9.19 -2.57
CA PHE A 213 24.80 10.24 -1.59
C PHE A 213 23.50 10.57 -0.88
N LEU A 214 23.48 10.50 0.44
CA LEU A 214 22.37 11.02 1.25
C LEU A 214 22.46 12.55 1.27
N LEU A 215 21.50 13.23 0.64
CA LEU A 215 21.44 14.70 0.60
C LEU A 215 20.68 15.29 1.78
N SER A 216 19.67 14.56 2.26
CA SER A 216 18.80 15.00 3.35
C SER A 216 18.30 13.80 4.12
N ASP A 217 18.11 13.98 5.41
CA ASP A 217 17.49 13.00 6.29
C ASP A 217 16.11 13.49 6.75
N PHE A 218 15.30 12.62 7.34
CA PHE A 218 14.00 12.98 7.86
C PHE A 218 13.63 12.21 9.12
N ALA A 219 12.74 12.80 9.92
CA ALA A 219 12.11 12.15 11.06
C ALA A 219 10.59 12.24 10.92
N LEU A 220 9.90 11.22 11.42
CA LEU A 220 8.44 11.15 11.47
C LEU A 220 7.99 11.29 12.92
N PHE A 221 7.00 12.14 13.17
CA PHE A 221 6.36 12.30 14.48
C PHE A 221 5.05 13.10 14.34
N ARG A 222 4.16 12.97 15.31
CA ARG A 222 2.89 13.72 15.33
C ARG A 222 3.12 15.17 15.71
N THR A 223 2.34 16.06 15.11
CA THR A 223 2.26 17.47 15.48
C THR A 223 0.79 17.91 15.50
N PRO A 224 0.38 18.80 16.41
CA PRO A 224 -0.95 19.37 16.34
C PRO A 224 -1.12 20.15 15.04
N VAL A 225 -2.29 20.05 14.42
CA VAL A 225 -2.56 20.78 13.18
C VAL A 225 -2.65 22.27 13.47
N ALA A 226 -1.64 23.03 13.04
CA ALA A 226 -1.52 24.46 13.33
C ALA A 226 -2.80 25.24 12.98
N LYS A 227 -3.39 24.97 11.80
CA LYS A 227 -4.61 25.62 11.33
C LYS A 227 -5.82 25.32 12.21
N LEU A 228 -5.98 24.07 12.69
CA LEU A 228 -7.07 23.71 13.59
C LEU A 228 -6.89 24.37 14.96
N VAL A 229 -5.66 24.41 15.48
CA VAL A 229 -5.34 25.11 16.73
C VAL A 229 -5.64 26.61 16.62
N GLU A 230 -5.25 27.25 15.52
CA GLU A 230 -5.57 28.66 15.27
C GLU A 230 -7.07 28.91 15.16
N ASN A 231 -7.80 28.06 14.45
CA ASN A 231 -9.26 28.13 14.34
C ASN A 231 -9.93 27.96 15.71
N ALA A 232 -9.48 27.00 16.51
CA ALA A 232 -10.01 26.77 17.85
C ALA A 232 -9.74 27.97 18.78
N LYS A 233 -8.55 28.59 18.71
CA LYS A 233 -8.28 29.86 19.43
C LYS A 233 -9.23 31.00 19.03
N ARG A 234 -9.82 30.93 17.83
CA ARG A 234 -10.86 31.86 17.34
C ARG A 234 -12.29 31.36 17.59
N ASN A 235 -12.46 30.35 18.45
CA ASN A 235 -13.74 29.72 18.79
C ASN A 235 -14.48 29.04 17.62
N LEU A 236 -13.74 28.59 16.60
CA LEU A 236 -14.29 27.81 15.49
C LEU A 236 -14.11 26.30 15.72
N PRO A 237 -15.08 25.45 15.33
CA PRO A 237 -16.37 25.80 14.70
C PRO A 237 -17.42 26.32 15.70
N SER A 238 -17.24 26.07 16.99
CA SER A 238 -18.01 26.67 18.08
C SER A 238 -17.12 26.79 19.32
N PRO A 239 -17.41 27.72 20.25
CA PRO A 239 -16.58 27.91 21.44
C PRO A 239 -16.38 26.62 22.25
N ARG A 240 -17.43 25.82 22.45
CA ARG A 240 -17.36 24.59 23.24
C ARG A 240 -16.53 23.51 22.56
N LEU A 241 -16.70 23.31 21.25
CA LEU A 241 -15.91 22.33 20.49
C LEU A 241 -14.44 22.75 20.44
N ALA A 242 -14.18 24.04 20.25
CA ALA A 242 -12.84 24.60 20.26
C ALA A 242 -12.12 24.36 21.60
N THR A 243 -12.79 24.65 22.73
CA THR A 243 -12.22 24.40 24.06
C THR A 243 -11.91 22.91 24.26
N LYS A 244 -12.87 22.02 23.98
CA LYS A 244 -12.66 20.56 24.09
C LYS A 244 -11.52 20.09 23.19
N TYR A 245 -11.43 20.56 21.95
CA TYR A 245 -10.35 20.20 21.04
C TYR A 245 -8.99 20.63 21.58
N LEU A 246 -8.86 21.87 22.08
CA LEU A 246 -7.61 22.36 22.66
C LEU A 246 -7.21 21.59 23.92
N GLU A 247 -8.18 21.18 24.75
CA GLU A 247 -7.96 20.31 25.90
C GLU A 247 -7.43 18.93 25.47
N GLU A 248 -8.09 18.28 24.50
CA GLU A 248 -7.65 16.98 23.96
C GLU A 248 -6.25 17.05 23.37
N VAL A 249 -5.96 18.08 22.55
CA VAL A 249 -4.63 18.32 21.98
C VAL A 249 -3.59 18.48 23.08
N THR A 250 -3.88 19.31 24.08
CA THR A 250 -2.96 19.54 25.21
C THR A 250 -2.71 18.24 25.98
N ASN A 251 -3.77 17.48 26.27
CA ASN A 251 -3.68 16.21 27.01
C ASN A 251 -2.88 15.16 26.24
N PHE A 252 -3.10 15.04 24.93
CA PHE A 252 -2.37 14.12 24.07
C PHE A 252 -0.88 14.46 24.03
N PHE A 253 -0.54 15.71 23.68
CA PHE A 253 0.85 16.11 23.47
C PHE A 253 1.65 16.32 24.75
N LYS A 254 1.01 16.45 25.92
CA LYS A 254 1.70 16.59 27.21
C LYS A 254 2.67 15.44 27.51
N ASN A 255 2.29 14.22 27.14
CA ASN A 255 3.09 13.02 27.39
C ASN A 255 3.53 12.31 26.10
N TYR A 256 3.24 12.90 24.94
CA TYR A 256 3.57 12.31 23.65
C TYR A 256 5.09 12.19 23.49
N LYS A 257 5.55 10.97 23.21
CA LYS A 257 6.93 10.67 22.84
C LYS A 257 6.90 9.84 21.57
N PRO A 258 7.56 10.27 20.48
CA PRO A 258 7.64 9.48 19.26
C PRO A 258 8.26 8.12 19.56
N THR A 259 7.63 7.06 19.08
CA THR A 259 8.15 5.70 19.12
C THR A 259 8.18 5.13 17.72
N MET A 260 9.00 4.09 17.49
CA MET A 260 9.04 3.44 16.18
C MET A 260 7.67 2.87 15.80
N GLU A 261 6.96 2.25 16.74
CA GLU A 261 5.60 1.72 16.51
C GLU A 261 4.62 2.82 16.11
N ASP A 262 4.62 3.95 16.83
CA ASP A 262 3.75 5.09 16.51
C ASP A 262 4.08 5.64 15.11
N ASN A 263 5.37 5.78 14.80
CA ASN A 263 5.80 6.27 13.50
C ASN A 263 5.41 5.33 12.36
N LEU A 264 5.46 4.02 12.56
CA LEU A 264 4.99 3.06 11.56
C LEU A 264 3.48 3.20 11.33
N LYS A 265 2.68 3.37 12.40
CA LYS A 265 1.23 3.63 12.26
C LYS A 265 0.94 4.90 11.46
N ILE A 266 1.69 5.99 11.72
CA ILE A 266 1.57 7.23 10.95
C ILE A 266 1.91 6.96 9.48
N ALA A 267 3.03 6.30 9.20
CA ALA A 267 3.47 6.02 7.84
C ALA A 267 2.46 5.15 7.07
N GLN A 268 1.94 4.09 7.69
CA GLN A 268 0.92 3.21 7.10
C GLN A 268 -0.34 3.98 6.69
N ASN A 269 -0.82 4.89 7.54
CA ASN A 269 -2.01 5.68 7.24
C ASN A 269 -1.75 6.76 6.17
N ILE A 270 -0.54 7.32 6.11
CA ILE A 270 -0.17 8.31 5.07
C ILE A 270 -0.01 7.64 3.70
N ILE A 271 0.56 6.44 3.62
CA ILE A 271 0.79 5.74 2.34
C ILE A 271 -0.52 5.39 1.65
N ASN A 272 -1.56 5.01 2.41
CA ASN A 272 -2.86 4.68 1.85
C ASN A 272 -3.49 5.95 1.21
N PRO A 273 -3.69 5.99 -0.12
CA PRO A 273 -4.16 7.19 -0.80
C PRO A 273 -5.56 7.64 -0.36
N ASP A 274 -6.46 6.70 -0.10
CA ASP A 274 -7.84 7.01 0.32
C ASP A 274 -7.83 7.68 1.71
N LYS A 275 -7.11 7.09 2.67
CA LYS A 275 -6.92 7.69 4.01
C LYS A 275 -6.20 9.03 3.92
N TYR A 276 -5.21 9.17 3.04
CA TYR A 276 -4.43 10.40 2.89
C TYR A 276 -5.27 11.56 2.37
N ASP A 277 -6.26 11.32 1.50
CA ASP A 277 -7.21 12.34 1.06
C ASP A 277 -8.00 12.89 2.25
N TYR A 278 -8.49 12.02 3.13
CA TYR A 278 -9.19 12.42 4.35
C TYR A 278 -8.27 13.14 5.34
N ILE A 279 -7.04 12.67 5.54
CA ILE A 279 -6.07 13.35 6.39
C ILE A 279 -5.81 14.77 5.86
N THR A 280 -5.61 14.92 4.55
CA THR A 280 -5.41 16.23 3.90
C THR A 280 -6.63 17.11 4.07
N LEU A 281 -7.84 16.57 3.92
CA LEU A 281 -9.08 17.28 4.15
C LEU A 281 -9.20 17.78 5.60
N PHE A 282 -8.89 16.95 6.59
CA PHE A 282 -9.01 17.27 8.01
C PHE A 282 -7.91 18.20 8.51
N ARG A 283 -6.75 18.26 7.84
CA ARG A 283 -5.73 19.30 8.09
C ARG A 283 -6.26 20.71 7.87
N GLU A 284 -7.25 20.88 7.00
CA GLU A 284 -7.77 22.20 6.63
C GLU A 284 -8.81 22.75 7.61
N ARG A 285 -9.71 21.90 8.10
CA ARG A 285 -10.78 22.25 9.04
C ARG A 285 -11.43 21.01 9.66
N ALA A 286 -12.10 21.21 10.79
CA ALA A 286 -12.99 20.21 11.36
C ALA A 286 -14.28 20.07 10.56
N TYR A 287 -14.83 18.85 10.52
CA TYR A 287 -16.08 18.55 9.80
C TYR A 287 -17.10 17.88 10.71
N PRO A 288 -18.39 18.26 10.62
CA PRO A 288 -19.45 17.40 11.12
C PRO A 288 -19.42 16.05 10.39
N LEU A 289 -19.60 14.95 11.11
CA LEU A 289 -19.54 13.59 10.53
C LEU A 289 -20.49 13.42 9.33
N ASN A 290 -21.67 14.04 9.39
CA ASN A 290 -22.68 14.01 8.33
C ASN A 290 -22.39 14.95 7.14
N LYS A 291 -21.33 15.77 7.19
CA LYS A 291 -20.93 16.72 6.14
C LYS A 291 -19.54 16.44 5.59
N ILE A 292 -18.97 15.27 5.88
CA ILE A 292 -17.70 14.84 5.27
C ILE A 292 -17.95 14.63 3.77
N PRO A 293 -17.21 15.31 2.88
CA PRO A 293 -17.26 15.09 1.44
C PRO A 293 -17.00 13.61 1.12
N ARG A 294 -17.71 13.09 0.13
CA ARG A 294 -17.54 11.70 -0.34
C ARG A 294 -16.92 11.73 -1.72
N GLY A 295 -15.97 10.85 -1.96
CA GLY A 295 -15.45 10.55 -3.28
C GLY A 295 -16.50 9.85 -4.15
N PRO A 296 -16.31 9.86 -5.49
CA PRO A 296 -17.16 9.11 -6.39
C PRO A 296 -17.08 7.61 -6.10
N GLY A 297 -18.23 6.98 -5.79
CA GLY A 297 -18.30 5.54 -5.53
C GLY A 297 -18.08 5.11 -4.08
N GLU A 298 -17.71 6.02 -3.18
CA GLU A 298 -17.52 5.68 -1.76
C GLU A 298 -18.86 5.55 -1.01
N SER A 299 -19.01 4.43 -0.32
CA SER A 299 -20.13 4.15 0.58
C SER A 299 -19.92 4.79 1.96
N VAL A 300 -21.02 5.03 2.68
CA VAL A 300 -20.96 5.53 4.07
C VAL A 300 -20.23 4.55 4.99
N ALA A 301 -20.34 3.24 4.72
CA ALA A 301 -19.71 2.20 5.51
C ALA A 301 -18.17 2.23 5.37
N GLU A 302 -17.66 2.44 4.17
CA GLU A 302 -16.21 2.56 3.90
C GLU A 302 -15.62 3.81 4.57
N ILE A 303 -16.29 4.95 4.47
CA ILE A 303 -15.85 6.16 5.17
C ILE A 303 -15.84 5.91 6.68
N GLY A 304 -16.89 5.27 7.21
CA GLY A 304 -16.97 4.91 8.62
C GLY A 304 -15.84 3.99 9.08
N SER A 305 -15.45 3.01 8.27
CA SER A 305 -14.34 2.11 8.59
C SER A 305 -13.00 2.85 8.57
N PHE A 306 -12.74 3.70 7.57
CA PHE A 306 -11.53 4.52 7.52
C PHE A 306 -11.40 5.45 8.72
N LEU A 307 -12.47 6.18 9.06
CA LEU A 307 -12.47 7.09 10.20
C LEU A 307 -12.24 6.35 11.51
N LYS A 308 -12.84 5.17 11.68
CA LYS A 308 -12.64 4.33 12.86
C LYS A 308 -11.19 3.86 12.99
N THR A 309 -10.55 3.46 11.88
CA THR A 309 -9.12 3.11 11.88
C THR A 309 -8.27 4.32 12.28
N LEU A 310 -8.51 5.49 11.69
CA LEU A 310 -7.79 6.71 12.03
C LEU A 310 -8.00 7.13 13.49
N GLU A 311 -9.18 6.92 14.06
CA GLU A 311 -9.46 7.18 15.48
C GLU A 311 -8.73 6.20 16.40
N ASN A 312 -8.76 4.90 16.08
CA ASN A 312 -8.04 3.86 16.83
C ASN A 312 -6.53 4.10 16.81
N ASP A 313 -6.01 4.59 15.69
CA ASP A 313 -4.60 4.97 15.54
C ASP A 313 -4.30 6.37 16.13
N HIS A 314 -5.27 6.99 16.81
CA HIS A 314 -5.18 8.31 17.42
C HIS A 314 -4.76 9.43 16.45
N ILE A 315 -5.03 9.26 15.15
CA ILE A 315 -4.76 10.24 14.09
C ILE A 315 -5.85 11.30 14.05
N LEU A 316 -7.08 10.94 14.38
CA LEU A 316 -8.20 11.86 14.51
C LEU A 316 -8.92 11.66 15.84
N LYS A 317 -9.77 12.64 16.20
CA LYS A 317 -10.64 12.60 17.36
C LYS A 317 -12.06 13.00 16.96
N VAL A 318 -13.05 12.23 17.42
CA VAL A 318 -14.45 12.59 17.32
C VAL A 318 -14.91 13.29 18.60
N ILE A 319 -15.49 14.49 18.47
CA ILE A 319 -15.99 15.30 19.58
C ILE A 319 -17.46 15.64 19.34
N GLU A 320 -18.31 15.36 20.31
CA GLU A 320 -19.73 15.72 20.25
C GLU A 320 -19.97 17.19 20.66
N ASP A 321 -20.82 17.86 19.88
CA ASP A 321 -21.36 19.17 20.18
C ASP A 321 -22.57 19.13 21.13
N GLU A 322 -23.18 20.28 21.40
CA GLU A 322 -24.31 20.39 22.33
C GLU A 322 -25.58 19.68 21.85
N LYS A 323 -25.71 19.49 20.54
CA LYS A 323 -26.82 18.81 19.88
C LYS A 323 -26.53 17.33 19.69
N LYS A 324 -25.47 16.80 20.30
CA LYS A 324 -24.96 15.44 20.12
C LYS A 324 -24.57 15.14 18.66
N LEU A 325 -24.23 16.17 17.89
CA LEU A 325 -23.67 15.97 16.56
C LEU A 325 -22.16 15.73 16.70
N ALA A 326 -21.69 14.63 16.11
CA ALA A 326 -20.28 14.26 16.10
C ALA A 326 -19.50 15.13 15.10
N TRP A 327 -18.37 15.69 15.56
CA TRP A 327 -17.42 16.44 14.75
C TRP A 327 -16.07 15.75 14.74
N VAL A 328 -15.47 15.67 13.56
CA VAL A 328 -14.15 15.07 13.33
C VAL A 328 -13.09 16.17 13.32
N PHE A 329 -12.10 16.02 14.17
CA PHE A 329 -10.89 16.83 14.23
C PHE A 329 -9.68 15.95 13.98
N LEU A 330 -8.68 16.47 13.26
CA LEU A 330 -7.35 15.87 13.21
C LEU A 330 -6.55 16.29 14.46
#